data_AF-A0A395HFZ9-F1
#
_entry.id   AF-A0A395HFZ9-F1
#
_cell.length_a   1.000
_cell.length_b   1.000
_cell.length_c   1.000
_cell.angle_alpha   90.00
_cell.angle_beta   90.00
_cell.angle_gamma   90.00
#
_symmetry.space_group_name_H-M   'P 1'
#
loop_
_entity.id
_entity.type
_entity.pdbx_description
1 polymer ?
#
loop_
_entity_poly.entity_id
_entity_poly.type
_entity_poly.pdbx_seq_one_letter_code
_entity_poly.pdbx_strand_id
1 'polypeptide(L)'
;MPPKGIYQTALPEARGLKYDESDMALFHAKLSYHSTIEARMASKDSNLASISDAQARILKRWEMLKQVEKEMADKGKCLSPAERKQLAQYEWRYKRLEEVATQSTS
;
A
#
# COMPACT_ATOMS: atom_id res chain seq x y z
N MET A 1 -5.87 -54.26 23.62
CA MET A 1 -6.40 -52.88 23.55
C MET A 1 -5.29 -51.96 23.06
N PRO A 2 -5.41 -51.27 21.90
CA PRO A 2 -4.44 -50.27 21.49
C PRO A 2 -4.82 -48.89 22.06
N PRO A 3 -3.88 -48.07 22.58
CA PRO A 3 -4.21 -46.77 23.16
C PRO A 3 -4.09 -45.63 22.13
N LYS A 4 -5.18 -44.84 22.09
CA LYS A 4 -5.29 -43.38 21.90
C LYS A 4 -4.51 -42.77 20.71
N GLY A 5 -5.22 -42.63 19.59
CA GLY A 5 -4.86 -41.71 18.52
C GLY A 5 -4.74 -40.28 19.04
N ILE A 6 -3.64 -39.64 18.66
CA ILE A 6 -3.38 -38.22 18.87
C ILE A 6 -4.45 -37.47 18.07
N TYR A 7 -5.38 -36.83 18.78
CA TYR A 7 -6.28 -35.85 18.18
C TYR A 7 -5.41 -34.73 17.63
N GLN A 8 -5.12 -34.77 16.33
CA GLN A 8 -4.69 -33.59 15.62
C GLN A 8 -5.84 -32.60 15.71
N THR A 9 -5.73 -31.64 16.61
CA THR A 9 -6.48 -30.39 16.58
C THR A 9 -6.23 -29.77 15.20
N ALA A 10 -7.11 -30.08 14.24
CA ALA A 10 -7.20 -29.39 12.99
C ALA A 10 -7.57 -27.94 13.32
N LEU A 11 -6.56 -27.08 13.46
CA LEU A 11 -6.76 -25.65 13.42
C LEU A 11 -7.53 -25.38 12.11
N PRO A 12 -8.64 -24.63 12.14
CA PRO A 12 -9.38 -24.32 10.93
C PRO A 12 -8.40 -23.77 9.90
N GLU A 13 -8.40 -24.38 8.72
CA GLU A 13 -7.61 -23.93 7.57
C GLU A 13 -7.83 -22.42 7.45
N ALA A 14 -6.75 -21.64 7.54
CA ALA A 14 -6.85 -20.21 7.42
C ALA A 14 -7.51 -19.91 6.07
N ARG A 15 -8.80 -19.54 6.09
CA ARG A 15 -9.50 -18.96 4.95
C ARG A 15 -8.94 -17.55 4.74
N GLY A 16 -7.65 -17.49 4.39
CA GLY A 16 -6.90 -16.25 4.29
C GLY A 16 -7.48 -15.44 3.15
N LEU A 17 -7.94 -14.23 3.44
CA LEU A 17 -8.11 -13.22 2.42
C LEU A 17 -6.75 -13.06 1.71
N LYS A 18 -6.66 -13.48 0.44
CA LYS A 18 -5.53 -13.12 -0.41
C LYS A 18 -5.77 -11.68 -0.84
N TYR A 19 -5.02 -10.77 -0.26
CA TYR A 19 -4.98 -9.39 -0.73
C TYR A 19 -4.08 -9.31 -1.96
N ASP A 20 -4.50 -8.51 -2.93
CA ASP A 20 -3.64 -8.13 -4.04
C ASP A 20 -2.44 -7.34 -3.49
N GLU A 21 -1.24 -7.65 -3.95
CA GLU A 21 0.00 -7.02 -3.46
C GLU A 21 -0.03 -5.50 -3.67
N SER A 22 -0.65 -5.02 -4.75
CA SER A 22 -0.75 -3.59 -5.04
C SER A 22 -1.77 -2.87 -4.15
N ASP A 23 -2.83 -3.56 -3.69
CA ASP A 23 -3.74 -3.04 -2.67
C ASP A 23 -3.05 -2.93 -1.31
N MET A 24 -2.28 -3.94 -0.95
CA MET A 24 -1.48 -3.94 0.27
C MET A 24 -0.44 -2.81 0.25
N ALA A 25 0.23 -2.61 -0.88
CA ALA A 25 1.21 -1.53 -1.05
C ALA A 25 0.57 -0.13 -0.89
N LEU A 26 -0.60 0.10 -1.50
CA LEU A 26 -1.34 1.36 -1.33
C LEU A 26 -1.78 1.56 0.13
N PHE A 27 -2.26 0.49 0.78
CA PHE A 27 -2.64 0.54 2.19
C PHE A 27 -1.47 0.96 3.09
N HIS A 28 -0.31 0.31 2.94
CA HIS A 28 0.89 0.67 3.70
C HIS A 28 1.36 2.10 3.43
N ALA A 29 1.30 2.55 2.17
CA ALA A 29 1.64 3.93 1.81
C ALA A 29 0.70 4.93 2.49
N LYS A 30 -0.62 4.70 2.46
CA LYS A 30 -1.59 5.55 3.16
C LYS A 30 -1.35 5.56 4.68
N LEU A 31 -1.01 4.41 5.26
CA LEU A 31 -0.73 4.32 6.70
C LEU A 31 0.51 5.13 7.09
N SER A 32 1.62 4.98 6.34
CA SER A 32 2.86 5.73 6.54
C SER A 32 2.66 7.25 6.37
N TYR A 33 1.87 7.67 5.37
CA TYR A 33 1.59 9.08 5.15
C TYR A 33 0.84 9.69 6.34
N HIS A 34 -0.28 9.07 6.75
CA HIS A 34 -1.09 9.62 7.84
C HIS A 34 -0.39 9.57 9.20
N SER A 35 0.51 8.61 9.43
CA SER A 35 1.26 8.56 10.68
C SER A 35 2.37 9.62 10.79
N THR A 36 2.78 10.23 9.68
CA THR A 36 3.94 11.14 9.65
C THR A 36 3.61 12.56 9.23
N ILE A 37 2.50 12.78 8.53
CA ILE A 37 2.17 14.08 7.92
C ILE A 37 2.11 15.23 8.93
N GLU A 38 1.47 15.04 10.08
CA GLU A 38 1.33 16.11 11.09
C GLU A 38 2.70 16.55 11.62
N ALA A 39 3.58 15.59 11.92
CA ALA A 39 4.95 15.85 12.36
C ALA A 39 5.78 16.55 11.27
N ARG A 40 5.63 16.13 10.01
CA ARG A 40 6.33 16.73 8.86
C ARG A 40 5.88 18.17 8.60
N MET A 41 4.60 18.47 8.78
CA MET A 41 4.08 19.84 8.63
C MET A 41 4.47 20.74 9.81
N ALA A 42 4.58 20.17 11.02
CA ALA A 42 4.97 20.91 12.21
C ALA A 42 6.47 21.25 12.27
N SER A 43 7.33 20.49 11.57
CA SER A 43 8.80 20.66 11.60
C SER A 43 9.31 21.97 10.99
N LYS A 44 8.47 22.70 10.23
CA LYS A 44 8.83 23.89 9.44
C LYS A 44 9.93 23.65 8.39
N ASP A 45 10.28 22.39 8.11
CA ASP A 45 11.17 22.04 7.02
C ASP A 45 10.42 22.08 5.69
N SER A 46 10.78 23.03 4.82
CA SER A 46 10.18 23.19 3.50
C SER A 46 10.36 21.97 2.61
N ASN A 47 11.44 21.20 2.79
CA ASN A 47 11.66 19.97 2.04
C ASN A 47 10.69 18.87 2.48
N LEU A 48 10.51 18.68 3.79
CA LEU A 48 9.56 17.68 4.31
C LEU A 48 8.10 18.03 3.96
N ALA A 49 7.74 19.31 3.97
CA ALA A 49 6.43 19.77 3.49
C ALA A 49 6.25 19.47 1.99
N SER A 50 7.24 19.79 1.16
CA SER A 50 7.20 19.52 -0.29
C SER A 50 7.12 18.02 -0.62
N ILE A 51 7.86 17.19 0.12
CA ILE A 51 7.80 15.73 0.00
C ILE A 51 6.39 15.23 0.35
N SER A 52 5.84 15.72 1.46
CA SER A 52 4.49 15.36 1.91
C SER A 52 3.41 15.72 0.89
N ASP A 53 3.50 16.90 0.27
CA ASP A 53 2.59 17.31 -0.80
C ASP A 53 2.71 16.40 -2.05
N ALA A 54 3.94 16.02 -2.41
CA ALA A 54 4.18 15.11 -3.52
C ALA A 54 3.62 13.70 -3.23
N GLN A 55 3.79 13.21 -2.01
CA GLN A 55 3.22 11.94 -1.54
C GLN A 55 1.68 11.96 -1.59
N ALA A 56 1.04 13.03 -1.10
CA ALA A 56 -0.41 13.20 -1.18
C ALA A 56 -0.93 13.13 -2.62
N ARG A 57 -0.24 13.78 -3.57
CA ARG A 57 -0.58 13.72 -4.99
C ARG A 57 -0.43 12.33 -5.59
N ILE A 58 0.61 11.58 -5.19
CA ILE A 58 0.81 10.20 -5.62
C ILE A 58 -0.32 9.32 -5.08
N LEU A 59 -0.61 9.39 -3.78
CA LEU A 59 -1.67 8.59 -3.15
C LEU A 59 -3.03 8.82 -3.81
N LYS A 60 -3.40 10.08 -4.05
CA LYS A 60 -4.67 10.42 -4.74
C LYS A 60 -4.76 9.79 -6.13
N ARG A 61 -3.69 9.85 -6.92
CA ARG A 61 -3.67 9.28 -8.28
C ARG A 61 -3.65 7.77 -8.27
N TRP A 62 -2.94 7.18 -7.32
CA TRP A 62 -2.86 5.73 -7.15
C TRP A 62 -4.22 5.17 -6.73
N GLU A 63 -4.89 5.79 -5.76
CA GLU A 63 -6.24 5.40 -5.33
C GLU A 63 -7.26 5.50 -6.48
N MET A 64 -7.21 6.58 -7.27
CA MET A 64 -8.06 6.73 -8.44
C MET A 64 -7.83 5.60 -9.47
N LEU A 65 -6.58 5.20 -9.70
CA LEU A 65 -6.26 4.12 -10.63
C LEU A 65 -6.70 2.74 -10.10
N LYS A 66 -6.61 2.51 -8.79
CA LYS A 66 -7.14 1.28 -8.15
C LYS A 66 -8.68 1.23 -8.18
N GLN A 67 -9.34 2.38 -8.08
CA GLN A 67 -10.78 2.46 -8.30
C GLN A 67 -11.16 2.09 -9.74
N VAL A 68 -10.41 2.58 -10.75
CA VAL A 68 -10.59 2.17 -12.15
C VAL A 68 -10.34 0.67 -12.34
N GLU A 69 -9.31 0.11 -11.70
CA GLU A 69 -9.04 -1.33 -11.74
C GLU A 69 -10.24 -2.15 -11.25
N LYS A 70 -10.82 -1.75 -10.12
CA LYS A 70 -12.00 -2.40 -9.55
C LYS A 70 -13.20 -2.31 -10.49
N GLU A 71 -13.48 -1.14 -11.05
CA GLU A 71 -14.58 -0.95 -12.00
C GLU A 71 -14.41 -1.75 -13.30
N MET A 72 -13.16 -1.95 -13.73
CA MET A 72 -12.84 -2.81 -14.88
C MET A 72 -13.01 -4.29 -14.53
N ALA A 73 -12.56 -4.70 -13.34
CA ALA A 73 -12.72 -6.06 -12.84
C ALA A 73 -14.21 -6.44 -12.69
N ASP A 74 -15.05 -5.53 -12.21
CA ASP A 74 -16.50 -5.72 -12.11
C ASP A 74 -17.16 -5.93 -13.50
N LYS A 75 -16.53 -5.41 -14.55
CA LYS A 75 -16.94 -5.60 -15.96
C LYS A 75 -16.26 -6.81 -16.63
N GLY A 76 -15.54 -7.64 -15.88
CA GLY A 76 -14.76 -8.77 -16.39
C GLY A 76 -13.55 -8.38 -17.24
N LYS A 77 -13.09 -7.13 -17.15
CA LYS A 77 -11.91 -6.60 -17.84
C LYS A 77 -10.76 -6.44 -16.85
N CYS A 78 -9.56 -6.24 -17.37
CA CYS A 78 -8.38 -5.95 -16.55
C CYS A 78 -7.73 -4.64 -17.00
N LEU A 79 -6.90 -4.05 -16.13
CA LEU A 79 -6.08 -2.90 -16.50
C LEU A 79 -5.17 -3.24 -17.67
N SER A 80 -4.97 -2.25 -18.54
CA SER A 80 -3.97 -2.31 -19.59
C SER A 80 -2.55 -2.45 -19.00
N PRO A 81 -1.59 -2.99 -19.76
CA PRO A 81 -0.20 -3.07 -19.31
C PRO A 81 0.40 -1.71 -18.91
N ALA A 82 -0.03 -0.63 -19.57
CA ALA A 82 0.40 0.73 -19.26
C ALA A 82 -0.09 1.19 -17.88
N GLU A 83 -1.35 0.92 -17.55
CA GLU A 83 -1.95 1.24 -16.25
C GLU A 83 -1.33 0.40 -15.13
N ARG A 84 -1.08 -0.88 -15.35
CA ARG A 84 -0.34 -1.73 -14.39
C ARG A 84 1.06 -1.18 -14.12
N LYS A 85 1.76 -0.73 -15.17
CA LYS A 85 3.06 -0.07 -15.03
C LYS A 85 2.96 1.25 -14.26
N GLN A 86 1.86 1.99 -14.40
CA GLN A 86 1.62 3.20 -13.61
C GLN A 86 1.41 2.89 -12.12
N LEU A 87 0.70 1.82 -11.76
CA LEU A 87 0.57 1.38 -10.35
C LEU A 87 1.95 1.12 -9.73
N ALA A 88 2.79 0.33 -10.40
CA ALA A 88 4.15 0.06 -9.93
C ALA A 88 5.02 1.33 -9.82
N GLN A 89 4.82 2.30 -10.72
CA GLN A 89 5.52 3.59 -10.63
C GLN A 89 5.05 4.43 -9.45
N TYR A 90 3.76 4.43 -9.11
CA TYR A 90 3.27 5.15 -7.94
C TYR A 90 3.84 4.58 -6.66
N GLU A 91 3.88 3.25 -6.53
CA GLU A 91 4.53 2.58 -5.40
C GLU A 91 6.00 2.98 -5.28
N TRP A 92 6.76 2.83 -6.37
CA TRP A 92 8.19 3.15 -6.36
C TRP A 92 8.47 4.61 -6.03
N ARG A 93 7.73 5.55 -6.64
CA ARG A 93 7.88 6.99 -6.38
C ARG A 93 7.55 7.34 -4.93
N TYR A 94 6.49 6.74 -4.38
CA TYR A 94 6.12 6.96 -2.98
C TYR A 94 7.22 6.47 -2.04
N LYS A 95 7.69 5.22 -2.23
CA LYS A 95 8.77 4.64 -1.43
C LYS A 95 10.03 5.49 -1.50
N ARG A 96 10.40 5.99 -2.68
CA ARG A 96 11.58 6.83 -2.84
C ARG A 96 11.46 8.16 -2.10
N LEU A 97 10.28 8.78 -2.11
CA LEU A 97 10.03 9.99 -1.34
C LEU A 97 10.08 9.73 0.18
N GLU A 98 9.58 8.57 0.62
CA GLU A 98 9.63 8.17 2.02
C GLU A 98 11.06 7.89 2.50
N GLU A 99 11.90 7.25 1.66
CA GLU A 99 13.33 7.07 1.92
C GLU A 99 14.04 8.42 2.08
N VAL A 100 13.76 9.39 1.20
CA VAL A 100 14.36 10.73 1.29
C VAL A 100 13.90 11.43 2.57
N ALA A 101 12.61 11.39 2.90
CA ALA A 101 12.08 12.00 4.13
C ALA A 101 12.72 11.41 5.39
N THR A 102 12.88 10.08 5.45
CA THR A 102 13.46 9.39 6.60
C THR A 102 14.98 9.57 6.71
N GLN A 103 15.70 9.68 5.60
CA GLN A 103 17.13 10.02 5.59
C GLN A 103 17.40 11.45 6.05
N SER A 104 16.53 12.41 5.75
CA SER A 104 16.65 13.79 6.24
C SER A 104 16.41 13.94 7.74
N THR A 105 15.93 12.89 8.42
CA THR A 105 15.63 12.91 9.86
C THR A 105 16.71 12.22 10.72
N SER A 106 17.76 11.64 10.11
CA SER A 106 18.89 10.98 10.81
C SER A 106 20.08 11.91 11.02
#